data_AF-A0A482WPF1-F1
#
_entry.id   AF-A0A482WPF1-F1
#
_cell.length_a   1.000
_cell.length_b   1.000
_cell.length_c   1.000
_cell.angle_alpha   90.00
_cell.angle_beta   90.00
_cell.angle_gamma   90.00
#
_symmetry.space_group_name_H-M   'P 1'
#
loop_
_entity.id
_entity.type
_entity.pdbx_description
1 polymer ?
#
loop_
_entity_poly.entity_id
_entity_poly.type
_entity_poly.pdbx_seq_one_letter_code
_entity_poly.pdbx_strand_id
1 'polypeptide(L)' 'VILGGGRKKFLPETVKDKSGIKGDRLDKANLIQEWLDDKKERNAKAKYIEDRNGLLEANTTSSDYIL' A
#
# COMPACT_ATOMS: atom_id res chain seq x y z
N VAL A 1 10.63 4.56 -3.95
CA VAL A 1 10.27 3.13 -3.89
C VAL A 1 10.41 2.68 -2.45
N ILE A 2 9.40 2.00 -1.91
CA ILE A 2 9.44 1.30 -0.62
C ILE A 2 9.02 -0.13 -0.94
N LEU A 3 9.82 -1.14 -0.60
CA LEU A 3 9.49 -2.54 -0.82
C LEU A 3 9.91 -3.33 0.42
N GLY A 4 9.00 -4.10 0.99
CA GLY A 4 9.27 -4.86 2.20
C GLY A 4 8.01 -5.42 2.86
N GLY A 5 8.18 -5.94 4.08
CA GLY A 5 7.09 -6.41 4.92
C GLY A 5 6.53 -5.32 5.85
N GLY A 6 5.84 -5.73 6.92
CA GLY A 6 5.38 -4.82 7.97
C GLY A 6 4.00 -4.19 7.75
N ARG A 7 3.27 -4.59 6.69
CA ARG A 7 1.93 -4.12 6.32
C ARG A 7 0.97 -3.91 7.49
N LYS A 8 0.94 -4.83 8.44
CA LYS A 8 0.06 -4.75 9.63
C LYS A 8 0.19 -3.44 10.40
N LYS A 9 1.37 -2.80 10.41
CA LYS A 9 1.60 -1.51 11.10
C LYS A 9 1.00 -0.31 10.38
N PHE A 10 0.58 -0.49 9.13
CA PHE A 10 0.00 0.56 8.28
C PHE A 10 -1.53 0.42 8.14
N LEU A 11 -2.10 -0.70 8.60
CA LEU A 11 -3.53 -0.96 8.54
C LEU A 11 -4.19 -0.87 9.92
N PRO A 12 -5.44 -0.41 10.01
CA PRO A 12 -6.21 -0.47 11.25
C PRO A 12 -6.72 -1.88 11.53
N GLU A 13 -7.02 -2.17 12.80
CA GLU A 13 -7.52 -3.49 13.24
C GLU A 13 -8.88 -3.90 12.64
N THR A 14 -9.58 -2.95 12.02
CA THR A 14 -10.83 -3.15 11.29
C THR A 14 -10.63 -3.63 9.85
N VAL A 15 -9.40 -3.53 9.31
CA VAL A 15 -9.06 -3.89 7.93
C VAL A 15 -8.22 -5.16 7.91
N LYS A 16 -8.52 -6.06 6.98
CA LYS A 16 -7.73 -7.26 6.70
C LYS A 16 -6.96 -7.08 5.40
N ASP A 17 -5.73 -7.57 5.37
CA ASP A 17 -4.98 -7.71 4.13
C ASP A 17 -5.48 -8.89 3.28
N LYS A 18 -4.89 -9.07 2.09
CA LYS A 18 -5.21 -10.19 1.18
C LYS A 18 -4.95 -11.58 1.76
N SER A 19 -4.10 -11.70 2.77
CA SER A 19 -3.87 -12.95 3.51
C SER A 19 -4.88 -13.15 4.65
N GLY A 20 -5.82 -12.22 4.84
CA GLY A 20 -6.84 -12.26 5.89
C GLY A 20 -6.37 -11.78 7.26
N ILE A 21 -5.14 -11.25 7.36
CA ILE A 21 -4.54 -10.78 8.61
C ILE A 21 -5.00 -9.36 8.89
N LYS A 22 -5.43 -9.09 10.12
CA LYS A 22 -5.86 -7.76 10.55
C LYS A 22 -4.67 -6.82 10.76
N GLY A 23 -4.90 -5.52 10.61
CA GLY A 23 -3.96 -4.48 11.00
C GLY A 23 -3.75 -4.37 12.52
N ASP A 24 -2.68 -3.68 12.92
CA ASP A 24 -2.30 -3.45 14.32
C ASP A 24 -2.66 -2.03 14.80
N ARG A 25 -3.10 -1.12 13.90
CA ARG A 25 -3.34 0.28 14.29
C ARG A 25 -4.68 0.45 15.01
N LEU A 26 -4.63 1.17 16.14
CA LEU A 26 -5.80 1.47 16.99
C LEU A 26 -6.42 2.84 16.70
N ASP A 27 -5.72 3.69 15.94
CA ASP A 27 -6.16 5.04 15.56
C ASP A 27 -7.07 5.07 14.32
N LYS A 28 -7.48 3.89 13.83
CA LYS A 28 -8.34 3.70 12.65
C LYS A 28 -7.72 4.17 11.32
N ALA A 29 -6.49 4.67 11.32
CA ALA A 29 -5.82 5.17 10.13
C ALA A 29 -5.38 4.02 9.21
N ASN A 30 -5.64 4.18 7.90
CA ASN A 30 -5.11 3.32 6.85
C ASN A 30 -4.02 4.10 6.10
N LEU A 31 -2.79 3.96 6.56
CA LEU A 31 -1.66 4.73 6.06
C LEU A 31 -1.27 4.37 4.61
N ILE A 32 -1.64 3.16 4.13
CA ILE A 32 -1.47 2.81 2.73
C ILE A 32 -2.41 3.63 1.86
N GLN A 33 -3.67 3.79 2.30
CA GLN A 33 -4.65 4.61 1.59
C GLN A 33 -4.25 6.09 1.62
N GLU A 34 -3.86 6.61 2.78
CA GLU A 34 -3.38 8.00 2.91
C GLU A 34 -2.17 8.27 2.00
N TRP A 35 -1.26 7.30 1.89
CA TRP A 35 -0.11 7.42 0.97
C TRP A 35 -0.55 7.45 -0.50
N LEU A 36 -1.50 6.61 -0.91
CA LEU A 36 -2.04 6.61 -2.27
C LEU A 36 -2.75 7.94 -2.59
N ASP A 37 -3.52 8.45 -1.63
CA ASP A 37 -4.25 9.71 -1.77
C ASP A 37 -3.27 10.90 -1.90
N ASP A 38 -2.22 10.95 -1.08
CA ASP A 38 -1.14 11.96 -1.19
C ASP A 38 -0.48 11.94 -2.58
N LYS A 39 -0.22 10.76 -3.18
CA LYS A 39 0.36 10.71 -4.53
C LYS A 39 -0.61 11.16 -5.59
N LYS A 40 -1.88 10.81 -5.44
CA LYS A 40 -2.95 11.25 -6.34
C LYS A 40 -3.12 12.77 -6.30
N GLU A 41 -3.10 13.38 -5.12
CA GLU A 41 -3.18 14.84 -4.94
C GLU A 41 -2.01 15.58 -5.61
N ARG A 42 -0.84 14.94 -5.68
CA ARG A 42 0.34 15.46 -6.39
C ARG A 42 0.35 15.16 -7.89
N ASN A 43 -0.75 14.65 -8.46
CA ASN A 43 -0.84 14.18 -9.85
C ASN A 43 0.21 13.11 -10.22
N ALA A 44 0.64 12.29 -9.24
CA ALA A 44 1.58 11.21 -9.46
C ALA A 44 0.86 9.85 -9.55
N LYS A 45 1.39 8.95 -10.37
CA LYS A 45 0.90 7.58 -10.51
C LYS A 45 1.56 6.68 -9.48
N ALA A 46 0.80 6.25 -8.49
CA ALA A 46 1.25 5.35 -7.44
C ALA A 46 0.59 3.97 -7.53
N LYS A 47 1.36 2.93 -7.21
CA LYS A 47 0.85 1.57 -7.07
C LYS A 47 1.25 1.00 -5.72
N TYR A 48 0.28 0.37 -5.05
CA TYR A 48 0.50 -0.45 -3.88
C TYR A 48 0.43 -1.93 -4.28
N ILE A 49 1.45 -2.70 -3.87
CA ILE A 49 1.64 -4.08 -4.28
C ILE A 49 1.88 -4.94 -3.04
N GLU A 50 1.14 -6.04 -2.96
CA GLU A 50 1.13 -6.87 -1.76
C GLU A 50 1.61 -8.32 -1.95
N ASP A 51 1.87 -8.73 -3.19
CA ASP A 51 2.37 -10.07 -3.51
C ASP A 51 3.32 -10.07 -4.72
N ARG A 52 3.94 -11.23 -4.97
CA ARG A 52 4.91 -11.42 -6.05
C ARG A 52 4.29 -11.19 -7.43
N ASN A 53 3.04 -11.58 -7.64
CA ASN A 53 2.42 -11.48 -8.96
C ASN A 53 2.15 -10.02 -9.30
N GLY A 54 1.61 -9.25 -8.35
CA GLY A 54 1.43 -7.81 -8.49
C GLY A 54 2.75 -7.07 -8.74
N LEU A 55 3.87 -7.55 -8.15
CA LEU A 55 5.20 -6.98 -8.41
C LEU A 55 5.70 -7.26 -9.82
N LEU A 56 5.50 -8.48 -10.33
CA LEU A 56 5.89 -8.83 -11.70
C LEU A 56 5.02 -8.13 -12.75
N GLU A 57 3.75 -7.88 -12.44
CA GLU A 57 2.81 -7.13 -13.27
C GLU A 57 2.98 -5.61 -13.16
N ALA A 58 3.81 -5.15 -12.21
CA ALA A 58 4.07 -3.74 -12.00
C ALA A 58 4.82 -3.17 -13.21
N ASN A 59 4.08 -2.53 -14.11
CA ASN A 59 4.70 -1.74 -15.15
C ASN A 59 5.43 -0.53 -14.53
N THR A 60 6.76 -0.63 -14.46
CA THR A 60 7.66 0.38 -13.88
C THR A 60 7.78 1.63 -14.76
N THR A 61 7.41 1.56 -16.04
CA THR A 61 7.46 2.72 -16.95
C THR A 61 6.27 3.67 -16.80
N SER A 62 5.18 3.21 -16.19
CA SER A 62 3.94 3.99 -16.03
C SER A 62 3.63 4.40 -14.60
N SER A 63 4.51 4.08 -13.64
CA SER A 63 4.29 4.34 -12.22
C SER A 63 5.44 5.18 -11.67
N ASP A 64 5.11 6.33 -11.08
CA ASP A 64 6.08 7.22 -10.43
C ASP A 64 6.48 6.70 -9.04
N TYR A 65 5.57 5.97 -8.39
CA TYR A 65 5.77 5.40 -7.05
C TYR A 65 5.29 3.95 -6.95
N ILE A 66 6.07 3.14 -6.24
CA ILE A 66 5.73 1.78 -5.85
C ILE A 66 5.95 1.63 -4.36
N LEU A 67 4.93 1.06 -3.69
CA LEU A 67 4.90 0.62 -2.30
C LEU A 67 4.59 -0.87 -2.24
#